data_AF-A0A926VSB4-F1
#
_entry.id   AF-A0A926VSB4-F1
#
_cell.length_a   1.000
_cell.length_b   1.000
_cell.length_c   1.000
_cell.angle_alpha   90.00
_cell.angle_beta   90.00
_cell.angle_gamma   90.00
#
_symmetry.space_group_name_H-M   'P 1'
#
loop_
_entity.id
_entity.type
_entity.pdbx_description
1 polymer ?
#
loop_
_entity_poly.entity_id
_entity_poly.type
_entity_poly.pdbx_seq_one_letter_code
_entity_poly.pdbx_strand_id
1 'polypeptide(L)' 'MNVYTIPMWRGQGIATALLKEIISFVRATEVKRLWLHATEDGKRIYEKLSFVSTSKEMEIVWY' A
#
# COMPACT_ATOMS: atom_id res chain seq x y z
N MET A 1 0.28 3.75 -7.66
CA MET A 1 -0.66 2.60 -7.82
C MET A 1 -2.06 3.03 -7.42
N ASN A 2 -3.10 2.48 -8.06
CA ASN A 2 -4.50 2.72 -7.69
C ASN A 2 -5.06 1.50 -6.97
N VAL A 3 -5.58 1.68 -5.75
CA VAL A 3 -6.23 0.63 -4.98
C VAL A 3 -7.62 1.12 -4.61
N TYR A 4 -8.63 0.33 -4.96
CA TYR A 4 -10.01 0.63 -4.62
C TYR A 4 -10.72 -0.63 -4.16
N THR A 5 -11.32 -0.57 -2.98
CA THR A 5 -12.21 -1.61 -2.48
C THR A 5 -13.63 -1.03 -2.43
N ILE A 6 -14.55 -1.74 -3.08
CA ILE A 6 -15.97 -1.40 -3.16
C ILE A 6 -16.51 -1.26 -1.71
N PRO A 7 -17.33 -0.24 -1.38
CA PRO A 7 -17.73 0.04 0.01
C PRO A 7 -18.27 -1.16 0.78
N MET A 8 -19.07 -2.01 0.13
CA MET A 8 -19.66 -3.22 0.71
C MET A 8 -18.63 -4.25 1.22
N TRP A 9 -17.38 -4.17 0.75
CA TRP A 9 -16.29 -5.11 1.04
C TRP A 9 -15.15 -4.47 1.85
N ARG A 10 -15.31 -3.21 2.28
CA ARG A 10 -14.33 -2.54 3.14
C ARG A 10 -14.35 -3.12 4.56
N GLY A 11 -13.26 -2.92 5.30
CA GLY A 11 -13.13 -3.43 6.66
C GLY A 11 -12.86 -4.94 6.78
N GLN A 12 -12.89 -5.69 5.68
CA GLN A 12 -12.64 -7.14 5.67
C GLN A 12 -11.20 -7.53 5.37
N GLY A 13 -10.27 -6.56 5.30
CA GLY A 13 -8.85 -6.85 5.08
C GLY A 13 -8.45 -7.24 3.65
N ILE A 14 -9.38 -7.20 2.68
CA ILE A 14 -9.13 -7.57 1.28
C ILE A 14 -8.01 -6.72 0.66
N ALA A 15 -8.07 -5.39 0.81
CA ALA A 15 -7.04 -4.49 0.30
C ALA A 15 -5.67 -4.80 0.92
N THR A 16 -5.64 -5.09 2.23
CA THR A 16 -4.43 -5.45 2.95
C THR A 16 -3.83 -6.76 2.44
N ALA A 17 -4.66 -7.77 2.19
CA ALA A 17 -4.21 -9.05 1.65
C ALA A 17 -3.58 -8.87 0.25
N LEU A 18 -4.27 -8.16 -0.65
CA LEU A 18 -3.76 -7.86 -1.98
C LEU A 18 -2.44 -7.08 -1.93
N LEU A 19 -2.35 -6.06 -1.07
CA LEU A 19 -1.13 -5.27 -0.93
C LEU A 19 0.04 -6.10 -0.40
N LYS A 20 -0.19 -7.04 0.52
CA LYS A 20 0.85 -7.96 1.01
C LYS A 20 1.40 -8.83 -0.11
N GLU A 21 0.53 -9.38 -0.94
CA GLU A 21 0.95 -10.19 -2.11
C GLU A 21 1.75 -9.35 -3.10
N ILE A 22 1.30 -8.13 -3.41
CA ILE A 22 2.02 -7.20 -4.29
C ILE A 22 3.40 -6.87 -3.70
N ILE A 23 3.49 -6.54 -2.42
CA ILE A 23 4.77 -6.24 -1.77
C ILE A 23 5.69 -7.46 -1.79
N SER A 24 5.17 -8.65 -1.52
CA SER A 24 5.92 -9.90 -1.57
C SER A 24 6.49 -10.16 -2.97
N PHE A 25 5.65 -10.02 -4.00
CA PHE A 25 6.05 -10.13 -5.39
C PHE A 25 7.14 -9.11 -5.74
N VAL A 26 6.92 -7.84 -5.41
CA VAL A 26 7.86 -6.74 -5.72
C VAL A 26 9.19 -6.93 -5.01
N ARG A 27 9.21 -7.42 -3.77
CA ARG A 27 10.45 -7.75 -3.03
C ARG A 27 11.27 -8.86 -3.68
N ALA A 28 10.64 -9.74 -4.44
CA ALA A 28 11.33 -10.77 -5.21
C ALA A 28 11.87 -10.26 -6.57
N THR A 29 11.63 -8.98 -6.90
CA THR A 29 12.11 -8.32 -8.12
C THR A 29 13.18 -7.27 -7.80
N GLU A 30 13.82 -6.70 -8.81
CA GLU A 30 14.81 -5.62 -8.66
C GLU A 30 14.20 -4.24 -8.33
N VAL A 31 12.90 -4.18 -8.06
CA VAL A 31 12.21 -2.93 -7.74
C VAL A 31 12.58 -2.45 -6.34
N LYS A 32 13.15 -1.24 -6.27
CA LYS A 32 13.64 -0.65 -5.01
C LYS A 32 12.64 0.25 -4.30
N ARG A 33 11.53 0.62 -4.97
CA ARG A 33 10.58 1.61 -4.46
C ARG A 33 9.16 1.38 -4.94
N LEU A 34 8.20 1.58 -4.05
CA LEU A 34 6.77 1.69 -4.35
C LEU A 34 6.25 3.02 -3.80
N TRP A 35 5.49 3.76 -4.60
CA TRP A 35 4.82 5.00 -4.20
C TRP A 35 3.33 4.98 -4.55
N LEU A 36 2.55 5.68 -3.72
CA LEU A 36 1.12 5.86 -3.93
C LEU A 36 0.60 7.16 -3.31
N HIS A 37 -0.51 7.63 -3.84
CA HIS A 37 -1.29 8.70 -3.23
C HIS A 37 -2.39 8.07 -2.37
N ALA A 38 -2.29 8.23 -1.06
CA ALA A 38 -3.28 7.72 -0.12
C ALA A 38 -4.32 8.80 0.18
N THR A 39 -5.60 8.45 0.10
CA THR A 39 -6.66 9.23 0.74
C THR A 39 -6.58 9.08 2.26
N GLU A 40 -7.18 9.99 3.03
CA GLU A 40 -7.19 9.90 4.50
C GLU A 40 -7.75 8.56 5.01
N ASP A 41 -8.83 8.07 4.39
CA ASP A 41 -9.45 6.77 4.72
C ASP A 41 -8.52 5.58 4.45
N GLY A 42 -7.71 5.67 3.39
CA GLY A 42 -6.77 4.61 2.99
C GLY A 42 -5.43 4.66 3.74
N LYS A 43 -5.05 5.81 4.29
CA LYS A 43 -3.72 6.07 4.88
C LYS A 43 -3.34 5.02 5.93
N ARG A 44 -4.28 4.70 6.82
CA ARG A 44 -4.07 3.75 7.93
C ARG A 44 -3.71 2.34 7.47
N ILE A 45 -4.17 1.92 6.29
CA ILE A 45 -3.84 0.59 5.73
C ILE A 45 -2.38 0.58 5.26
N TYR A 46 -1.94 1.65 4.61
CA TYR A 46 -0.57 1.78 4.10
C TYR A 46 0.46 1.91 5.23
N GLU A 47 0.15 2.69 6.28
CA GLU A 47 1.02 2.80 7.47
C GLU A 47 1.29 1.45 8.13
N LYS A 48 0.26 0.59 8.24
CA LYS A 48 0.40 -0.78 8.75
C LYS A 48 1.28 -1.68 7.89
N LEU A 49 1.48 -1.33 6.63
CA LEU A 49 2.30 -2.04 5.66
C LEU A 49 3.67 -1.39 5.46
N SER A 50 4.11 -0.57 6.43
CA SER A 50 5.42 0.10 6.45
C SER A 50 5.63 1.14 5.34
N PHE A 51 4.56 1.65 4.74
CA PHE A 51 4.66 2.87 3.93
C PHE A 51 4.88 4.08 4.84
N VAL A 52 5.82 4.93 4.47
CA VAL A 52 6.16 6.18 5.12
C VAL A 52 5.46 7.32 4.40
N SER A 53 4.81 8.21 5.16
CA SER A 53 4.22 9.43 4.59
C SER A 53 5.33 10.40 4.19
N THR A 54 5.39 10.76 2.92
CA THR A 54 6.13 11.92 2.42
C THR A 54 5.16 13.07 2.18
N SER A 55 5.66 14.28 1.90
CA SER A 55 4.91 15.54 1.92
C SER A 55 3.62 15.57 1.10
N LYS A 56 3.43 14.65 0.14
CA LYS A 56 2.20 14.49 -0.66
C LYS A 56 1.85 13.04 -1.01
N GLU A 57 2.68 12.07 -0.63
CA GLU A 57 2.62 10.68 -1.09
C GLU A 57 2.99 9.73 0.05
N MET A 58 2.82 8.43 -0.15
CA MET A 58 3.34 7.42 0.76
C MET A 58 4.27 6.47 0.00
N GLU A 59 5.44 6.20 0.55
CA GLU A 59 6.47 5.37 -0.08
C GLU A 59 7.01 4.27 0.83
N ILE A 60 7.50 3.19 0.22
CA ILE A 60 8.29 2.16 0.90
C ILE A 60 9.56 1.91 0.11
N VAL A 61 10.70 1.88 0.82
CA VAL A 61 12.04 1.79 0.25
C VAL A 61 12.76 0.60 0.86
N TRP A 62 13.38 -0.20 0.00
CA TRP A 62 14.23 -1.32 0.39
C TRP A 62 15.69 -0.97 0.02
N TYR A 63 16.64 -1.29 0.90
CA TYR A 63 18.08 -1.14 0.67
C TYR A 63 18.69 -2.43 0.15
#